data_AF-S7PPP3-F1
#
_entry.id   AF-S7PPP3-F1
#
_cell.length_a   1.000
_cell.length_b   1.000
_cell.length_c   1.000
_cell.angle_alpha   90.00
_cell.angle_beta   90.00
_cell.angle_gamma   90.00
#
_symmetry.space_group_name_H-M   'P 1'
#
loop_
_entity.id
_entity.type
_entity.pdbx_description
1 polymer ?
#
loop_
_entity_poly.entity_id
_entity_poly.type
_entity_poly.pdbx_seq_one_letter_code
_entity_poly.pdbx_strand_id
1 'polypeptide(L)' 'MTAHKAQGLSLPHLVIDLHGTRGTEAPYVMVSRATSLEGLMILRDFPKSKIRCHPS' A
#
# COMPACT_ATOMS: atom_id res chain seq x y z
N MET A 1 6.79 0.69 -9.39
CA MET A 1 6.64 -0.75 -9.10
C MET A 1 5.17 -1.04 -8.79
N THR A 2 4.61 -2.16 -9.25
CA THR A 2 3.21 -2.53 -8.92
C THR A 2 3.17 -3.32 -7.61
N ALA A 3 2.00 -3.37 -6.94
CA ALA A 3 1.82 -4.15 -5.71
C ALA A 3 2.23 -5.63 -5.89
N HIS A 4 1.83 -6.25 -7.00
CA HIS A 4 2.22 -7.62 -7.35
C HIS A 4 3.74 -7.80 -7.45
N LYS A 5 4.46 -6.88 -8.11
CA LYS A 5 5.93 -6.96 -8.22
C LYS A 5 6.64 -6.64 -6.91
N ALA A 6 5.98 -5.93 -6.00
CA ALA A 6 6.53 -5.63 -4.67
C ALA A 6 6.36 -6.81 -3.69
N GLN A 7 5.58 -7.84 -4.03
CA GLN A 7 5.28 -8.93 -3.11
C GLN A 7 6.55 -9.68 -2.68
N GLY A 8 6.72 -9.86 -1.36
CA GLY A 8 7.88 -10.53 -0.78
C GLY A 8 9.10 -9.62 -0.55
N LEU A 9 9.04 -8.34 -0.94
CA LEU A 9 10.11 -7.38 -0.69
C LEU A 9 9.96 -6.69 0.67
N SER A 10 11.09 -6.28 1.24
CA SER A 10 11.18 -5.35 2.37
C SER A 10 11.88 -4.08 1.90
N LEU A 11 11.23 -2.93 2.04
CA LEU A 11 11.68 -1.65 1.52
C LEU A 11 11.83 -0.64 2.67
N PRO A 12 13.04 -0.08 2.89
CA PRO A 12 13.27 0.90 3.95
C PRO A 12 12.60 2.25 3.66
N HIS A 13 12.44 2.61 2.39
CA HIS A 13 11.78 3.83 1.95
C HIS A 13 10.86 3.54 0.76
N LEU A 14 9.61 3.98 0.82
CA LEU A 14 8.65 3.81 -0.27
C LEU A 14 7.58 4.91 -0.29
N VAL A 15 7.14 5.22 -1.51
CA VAL A 15 6.01 6.11 -1.79
C VAL A 15 4.89 5.29 -2.42
N ILE A 16 3.69 5.34 -1.86
CA ILE A 16 2.55 4.54 -2.30
C ILE A 16 1.32 5.39 -2.61
N ASP A 17 0.57 5.04 -3.65
CA ASP A 17 -0.74 5.62 -3.95
C ASP A 17 -1.86 4.63 -3.59
N LEU A 18 -2.51 4.88 -2.45
CA LEU A 18 -3.63 4.06 -1.99
C LEU A 18 -4.96 4.44 -2.65
N HIS A 19 -5.09 5.66 -3.16
CA HIS A 19 -6.35 6.14 -3.75
C HIS A 19 -6.72 5.37 -5.03
N GLY A 20 -5.72 5.02 -5.86
CA GLY A 20 -5.90 4.26 -7.10
C GLY A 20 -6.22 2.77 -6.94
N THR A 21 -6.17 2.23 -5.72
CA THR A 21 -6.31 0.79 -5.47
C THR A 21 -7.76 0.29 -5.55
N ARG A 22 -7.93 -1.01 -5.79
CA ARG A 22 -9.19 -1.76 -5.71
C ARG A 22 -9.02 -2.90 -4.71
N GLY A 23 -10.06 -3.20 -3.95
CA GLY A 23 -10.01 -4.20 -2.88
C GLY A 23 -9.05 -3.83 -1.75
N THR A 24 -8.97 -4.67 -0.72
CA THR A 24 -8.09 -4.49 0.43
C THR A 24 -6.71 -5.13 0.29
N GLU A 25 -6.53 -6.05 -0.67
CA GLU A 25 -5.27 -6.78 -0.85
C GLU A 25 -4.13 -5.87 -1.33
N ALA A 26 -4.36 -5.06 -2.37
CA ALA A 26 -3.33 -4.18 -2.91
C ALA A 26 -2.83 -3.15 -1.88
N PRO A 27 -3.71 -2.41 -1.14
CA PRO A 27 -3.29 -1.56 -0.04
C PRO A 27 -2.44 -2.29 1.00
N TYR A 28 -2.86 -3.49 1.40
CA TYR A 28 -2.13 -4.30 2.38
C TYR A 28 -0.74 -4.69 1.87
N VAL A 29 -0.65 -5.20 0.64
CA VAL A 29 0.63 -5.58 0.03
C VAL A 29 1.56 -4.37 -0.09
N MET A 30 1.04 -3.19 -0.46
CA MET A 30 1.85 -1.98 -0.59
C MET A 30 2.40 -1.50 0.75
N VAL A 31 1.55 -1.38 1.78
CA VAL A 31 1.95 -0.88 3.11
C VAL A 31 2.87 -1.88 3.81
N SER A 32 2.62 -3.19 3.69
CA SER A 32 3.41 -4.24 4.34
C SER A 32 4.81 -4.46 3.75
N ARG A 33 5.26 -3.63 2.79
CA ARG A 33 6.66 -3.58 2.37
C ARG A 33 7.48 -2.60 3.19
N ALA A 34 6.84 -1.63 3.85
CA ALA A 34 7.51 -0.70 4.72
C ALA A 34 8.14 -1.44 5.91
N THR A 35 9.41 -1.19 6.20
CA THR A 35 10.03 -1.67 7.44
C THR A 35 9.77 -0.74 8.63
N SER A 36 9.37 0.51 8.37
CA SER A 36 9.01 1.50 9.37
C SER A 36 7.96 2.47 8.82
N LEU A 37 7.23 3.16 9.72
CA LEU A 37 6.30 4.22 9.31
C LEU A 37 7.02 5.49 8.82
N GLU A 38 8.19 5.79 9.37
CA GLU A 38 9.02 6.94 8.94
C GLU A 38 9.47 6.79 7.48
N GLY A 39 9.72 5.55 7.02
CA GLY A 39 10.06 5.25 5.64
C GLY A 39 8.87 5.21 4.67
N LEU A 40 7.63 5.40 5.15
CA LEU A 40 6.41 5.26 4.36
C LEU A 40 5.79 6.62 4.06
N MET A 41 5.69 6.97 2.78
CA MET A 41 4.95 8.14 2.31
C MET A 41 3.71 7.72 1.52
N ILE A 42 2.55 8.24 1.91
CA ILE A 42 1.31 8.08 1.15
C ILE A 42 1.17 9.29 0.23
N LEU A 43 1.11 9.05 -1.08
CA LEU A 43 1.20 10.09 -2.11
C LEU A 43 0.06 11.13 -2.03
N ARG A 44 -1.13 10.69 -1.63
CA ARG A 44 -2.34 11.51 -1.50
C ARG A 44 -3.32 10.86 -0.54
N ASP A 45 -4.23 11.67 0.01
CA ASP A 45 -5.32 11.18 0.85
C ASP A 45 -6.13 10.09 0.15
N PHE A 46 -6.63 9.15 0.94
CA PHE A 46 -7.47 8.05 0.47
C PHE A 46 -8.65 7.85 1.44
N PRO A 47 -9.84 7.49 0.93
CA PRO A 47 -10.97 7.24 1.81
C PRO A 47 -10.74 5.95 2.60
N LYS A 48 -11.15 5.93 3.86
CA LYS A 48 -11.06 4.75 4.74
C LYS A 48 -11.73 3.49 4.17
N SER A 49 -12.66 3.66 3.23
CA SER A 49 -13.29 2.55 2.50
C SER A 49 -12.28 1.71 1.69
N LYS A 50 -11.15 2.28 1.24
CA LYS A 50 -10.09 1.55 0.52
C LYS A 50 -9.42 0.46 1.35
N ILE A 51 -9.41 0.61 2.67
CA ILE A 51 -8.79 -0.35 3.61
C ILE A 51 -9.84 -1.14 4.41
N ARG A 52 -11.13 -1.02 4.06
CA ARG A 52 -12.25 -1.67 4.76
C ARG A 52 -13.21 -2.43 3.84
N CYS A 53 -12.93 -2.48 2.54
CA CYS A 53 -13.77 -3.21 1.58
C CYS A 53 -13.43 -4.72 1.57
N HIS A 54 -14.25 -5.50 0.86
CA HIS A 54 -13.93 -6.90 0.62
C HIS A 54 -12.61 -7.04 -0.15
N PRO A 55 -11.82 -8.10 0.12
CA PRO A 55 -10.74 -8.51 -0.78
C PRO A 55 -11.27 -8.66 -2.21
N SER A 56 -10.44 -8.31 -3.19
CA SER A 56 -10.77 -8.35 -4.62
C SER A 56 -10.53 -9.72 -5.23
#